data_AF-A0AAQ0J0G7-F1
#
_entry.id   AF-A0AAQ0J0G7-F1
#
_cell.length_a   1.000
_cell.length_b   1.000
_cell.length_c   1.000
_cell.angle_alpha   90.00
_cell.angle_beta   90.00
_cell.angle_gamma   90.00
#
_symmetry.space_group_name_H-M   'P 1'
#
loop_
_entity.id
_entity.type
_entity.pdbx_description
1 polymer ?
#
loop_
_entity_poly.entity_id
_entity_poly.type
_entity_poly.pdbx_seq_one_letter_code
_entity_poly.pdbx_strand_id
1 'polypeptide(L)'
;MSLFDEIRVQELCARLLDSRNEKGCSLESRHGRELKELLQTHCGLRPVGRSARHVLTEAGRAYLIGQLAQVVPPEPNKREQLALLGVTLPPRLNQACGYALWYGDSKHPRTECPDPQLANLTLTQDEVIRIRTLEPLSLVDMHGQQQDMTAVMALLGELALPERALGTLAAIGWQGERVITVENKGAFIDYPLQPGQLLLFAPGRNTRLAKRLIPLLPQSIEWAHFGDLDQRGIDIAVELARELHRPAMLWLPDAIHTYLEHYARPVGAFTEVVGKVHWRKEERVRGALPWLDELITDGKWLEQEVLIAAPHWRLWALE
;
A
#
# COMPACT_ATOMS: atom_id res chain seq x y z
N MET A 1 8.14 9.21 35.86
CA MET A 1 9.02 8.12 35.41
C MET A 1 9.48 7.40 36.66
N SER A 2 9.30 6.09 36.70
CA SER A 2 9.78 5.25 37.80
C SER A 2 11.31 5.25 37.79
N LEU A 3 11.94 5.15 38.96
CA LEU A 3 13.39 4.96 39.08
C LEU A 3 13.86 3.74 38.24
N PHE A 4 13.00 2.74 38.09
CA PHE A 4 13.27 1.51 37.34
C PHE A 4 13.19 1.67 35.81
N ASP A 5 12.69 2.81 35.30
CA ASP A 5 12.68 3.10 33.86
C ASP A 5 14.08 3.48 33.35
N GLU A 6 15.03 3.80 34.25
CA GLU A 6 16.39 4.18 33.89
C GLU A 6 17.29 2.96 33.65
N ILE A 7 17.92 2.89 32.47
CA ILE A 7 18.84 1.80 32.08
C ILE A 7 19.93 1.57 33.13
N ARG A 8 20.54 2.65 33.67
CA ARG A 8 21.59 2.55 34.68
C ARG A 8 21.11 1.92 35.99
N VAL A 9 19.84 2.13 36.37
CA VAL A 9 19.22 1.51 37.55
C VAL A 9 18.92 0.04 37.26
N GLN A 10 18.42 -0.29 36.06
CA GLN A 10 18.16 -1.68 35.66
C GLN A 10 19.44 -2.53 35.66
N GLU A 11 20.55 -2.01 35.13
CA GLU A 11 21.86 -2.66 35.17
C GLU A 11 22.35 -2.89 36.62
N LEU A 12 22.14 -1.91 37.50
CA LEU A 12 22.45 -2.02 38.93
C LEU A 12 21.60 -3.09 39.62
N CYS A 13 20.30 -3.16 39.30
CA CYS A 13 19.39 -4.18 39.82
C CYS A 13 19.79 -5.58 39.32
N ALA A 14 20.15 -5.73 38.05
CA ALA A 14 20.63 -7.00 37.49
C ALA A 14 21.89 -7.49 38.23
N ARG A 15 22.85 -6.60 38.50
CA ARG A 15 24.06 -6.91 39.26
C ARG A 15 23.79 -7.28 40.72
N LEU A 16 22.76 -6.69 41.35
CA LEU A 16 22.33 -7.03 42.70
C LEU A 16 21.59 -8.39 42.76
N LEU A 17 20.82 -8.70 41.72
CA LEU A 17 20.06 -9.96 41.60
C LEU A 17 20.95 -11.16 41.25
N ASP A 18 22.11 -10.94 40.64
CA ASP A 18 23.07 -12.01 40.34
C ASP A 18 23.51 -12.75 41.61
N SER A 19 23.02 -13.99 41.74
CA SER A 19 23.26 -14.90 42.87
C SER A 19 24.73 -15.23 43.14
N ARG A 20 25.64 -14.96 42.18
CA ARG A 20 27.09 -15.18 42.36
C ARG A 20 27.79 -14.04 43.10
N ASN A 21 27.06 -12.97 43.44
CA ASN A 21 27.63 -11.74 43.97
C ASN A 21 27.65 -11.70 45.50
N GLU A 22 28.20 -12.74 46.14
CA GLU A 22 28.34 -12.83 47.61
C GLU A 22 29.19 -11.71 48.21
N LYS A 23 30.01 -11.05 47.38
CA LYS A 23 30.86 -9.90 47.75
C LYS A 23 30.08 -8.57 47.86
N GLY A 24 28.80 -8.55 47.49
CA GLY A 24 27.92 -7.37 47.52
C GLY A 24 28.25 -6.29 46.48
N CYS A 25 27.26 -5.45 46.18
CA CYS A 25 27.42 -4.29 45.29
C CYS A 25 27.63 -3.01 46.10
N SER A 26 28.46 -2.10 45.57
CA SER A 26 28.53 -0.72 46.05
C SER A 26 27.40 0.09 45.41
N LEU A 27 26.71 0.89 46.21
CA LEU A 27 25.57 1.72 45.80
C LEU A 27 25.86 3.22 45.97
N GLU A 28 27.12 3.63 45.92
CA GLU A 28 27.53 5.00 46.24
C GLU A 28 27.39 5.99 45.06
N SER A 29 27.11 5.48 43.85
CA SER A 29 26.74 6.31 42.71
C SER A 29 25.44 7.07 42.96
N ARG A 30 25.16 8.15 42.22
CA ARG A 30 23.91 8.93 42.35
C ARG A 30 22.66 8.05 42.30
N HIS A 31 22.48 7.31 41.19
CA HIS A 31 21.36 6.37 41.01
C HIS A 31 21.41 5.19 42.01
N GLY A 32 22.62 4.80 42.43
CA GLY A 32 22.81 3.79 43.47
C GLY A 32 22.28 4.22 44.83
N ARG A 33 22.44 5.49 45.21
CA ARG A 33 21.98 6.02 46.50
C ARG A 33 20.45 6.09 46.56
N GLU A 34 19.82 6.53 45.47
CA GLU A 34 18.36 6.54 45.33
C GLU A 34 17.79 5.10 45.41
N LEU A 35 18.41 4.14 44.72
CA LEU A 35 18.05 2.73 44.79
C LEU A 35 18.28 2.15 46.21
N LYS A 36 19.34 2.57 46.89
CA LYS A 36 19.68 2.14 48.26
C LYS A 36 18.64 2.61 49.26
N GLU A 37 18.25 3.88 49.23
CA GLU A 37 17.23 4.45 50.10
C GLU A 37 15.89 3.72 49.91
N LEU A 38 15.50 3.52 48.65
CA LEU A 38 14.26 2.84 48.29
C LEU A 38 14.25 1.38 48.78
N LEU A 39 15.34 0.63 48.58
CA LEU A 39 15.42 -0.74 49.08
C LEU A 39 15.52 -0.81 50.61
N GLN A 40 16.09 0.19 51.27
CA GLN A 40 16.13 0.25 52.74
C GLN A 40 14.73 0.42 53.34
N THR A 41 13.86 1.22 52.73
CA THR A 41 12.45 1.36 53.15
C THR A 41 11.70 0.02 53.13
N HIS A 42 12.12 -0.91 52.27
CA HIS A 42 11.53 -2.24 52.15
C HIS A 42 12.34 -3.36 52.83
N CYS A 43 13.28 -3.02 53.73
CA CYS A 43 14.18 -3.99 54.38
C CYS A 43 14.91 -4.90 53.37
N GLY A 44 15.17 -4.37 52.17
CA GLY A 44 15.62 -5.09 50.99
C GLY A 44 17.14 -5.31 50.90
N LEU A 45 17.92 -4.68 51.78
CA LEU A 45 19.38 -4.71 51.76
C LEU A 45 19.96 -5.13 53.11
N ARG A 46 21.06 -5.89 53.04
CA ARG A 46 21.91 -6.25 54.18
C ARG A 46 23.36 -5.83 53.90
N PRO A 47 24.06 -5.17 54.85
CA PRO A 47 25.45 -4.80 54.67
C PRO A 47 26.37 -6.03 54.65
N VAL A 48 27.44 -5.97 53.87
CA VAL A 48 28.50 -6.98 53.83
C VAL A 48 29.70 -6.49 54.64
N GLY A 49 29.80 -6.99 55.88
CA GLY A 49 30.86 -6.61 56.81
C GLY A 49 30.85 -5.11 57.13
N ARG A 50 32.04 -4.52 57.31
CA ARG A 50 32.22 -3.07 57.57
C ARG A 50 32.36 -2.23 56.29
N SER A 51 32.10 -2.81 55.12
CA SER A 51 32.26 -2.14 53.83
C SER A 51 30.98 -1.42 53.40
N ALA A 52 31.09 -0.48 52.45
CA ALA A 52 29.93 0.18 51.84
C ALA A 52 29.10 -0.74 50.88
N ARG A 53 29.35 -2.05 50.91
CA ARG A 53 28.71 -3.01 50.01
C ARG A 53 27.49 -3.64 50.65
N HIS A 54 26.48 -3.89 49.83
CA HIS A 54 25.20 -4.45 50.24
C HIS A 54 24.85 -5.67 49.38
N VAL A 55 24.15 -6.62 49.99
CA VAL A 55 23.51 -7.75 49.31
C VAL A 55 22.00 -7.66 49.50
N LEU A 56 21.24 -8.19 48.55
CA LEU A 56 19.79 -8.25 48.66
C LEU A 56 19.37 -9.25 49.73
N THR A 57 18.37 -8.87 50.51
CA THR A 57 17.57 -9.83 51.29
C THR A 57 16.59 -10.54 50.35
N GLU A 58 15.94 -11.61 50.82
CA GLU A 58 14.88 -12.28 50.07
C GLU A 58 13.71 -11.34 49.75
N ALA A 59 13.33 -10.49 50.71
CA ALA A 59 12.33 -9.44 50.51
C ALA A 59 12.78 -8.42 49.44
N GLY A 60 14.05 -7.99 49.47
CA GLY A 60 14.59 -7.07 48.46
C GLY A 60 14.66 -7.69 47.06
N ARG A 61 14.99 -8.99 46.97
CA ARG A 61 14.97 -9.75 45.72
C ARG A 61 13.56 -9.84 45.15
N ALA A 62 12.57 -10.21 45.95
CA ALA A 62 11.17 -10.30 45.52
C ALA A 62 10.64 -8.93 45.08
N TYR A 63 10.95 -7.87 45.83
CA TYR A 63 10.57 -6.50 45.49
C TYR A 63 11.17 -6.05 44.16
N LEU A 64 12.48 -6.23 43.95
CA LEU A 64 13.13 -5.86 42.69
C LEU A 64 12.60 -6.63 41.49
N ILE A 65 12.38 -7.95 41.63
CA ILE A 65 11.79 -8.75 40.55
C ILE A 65 10.39 -8.25 40.21
N GLY A 66 9.57 -7.93 41.21
CA GLY A 66 8.22 -7.39 41.00
C GLY A 66 8.22 -6.01 40.32
N GLN A 67 9.17 -5.13 40.66
CA GLN A 67 9.31 -3.82 40.03
C GLN A 67 9.84 -3.93 38.60
N LEU A 68 10.88 -4.75 38.36
CA LEU A 68 11.41 -4.95 37.01
C LEU A 68 10.41 -5.65 36.07
N ALA A 69 9.54 -6.52 36.59
CA ALA A 69 8.47 -7.14 35.80
C ALA A 69 7.41 -6.12 35.33
N GLN A 70 7.31 -4.96 35.97
CA GLN A 70 6.41 -3.87 35.56
C GLN A 70 7.05 -2.92 34.54
N VAL A 71 8.36 -3.02 34.32
CA VAL A 71 9.07 -2.22 33.33
C VAL A 71 8.89 -2.88 31.96
N VAL A 72 8.22 -2.17 31.06
CA VAL A 72 8.22 -2.53 29.64
C VAL A 72 9.60 -2.11 29.10
N PRO A 73 10.47 -3.05 28.67
CA PRO A 73 11.73 -2.65 28.05
C PRO A 73 11.42 -1.77 26.85
N PRO A 74 12.15 -0.66 26.64
CA PRO A 74 11.97 0.15 25.44
C PRO A 74 12.17 -0.77 24.23
N GLU A 75 11.25 -0.68 23.25
CA GLU A 75 11.38 -1.47 22.04
C GLU A 75 12.76 -1.21 21.43
N PRO A 76 13.55 -2.26 21.14
CA PRO A 76 14.88 -2.07 20.62
C PRO A 76 14.79 -1.35 19.28
N ASN A 77 15.64 -0.34 19.11
CA ASN A 77 15.74 0.42 17.88
C ASN A 77 16.11 -0.53 16.72
N LYS A 78 15.12 -0.92 15.92
CA LYS A 78 15.28 -1.89 14.82
C LYS A 78 16.35 -1.45 13.82
N ARG A 79 16.52 -0.14 13.64
CA ARG A 79 17.57 0.45 12.79
C ARG A 79 18.98 0.13 13.28
N GLU A 80 19.22 0.24 14.58
CA GLU A 80 20.52 -0.14 15.18
C GLU A 80 20.76 -1.64 15.05
N GLN A 81 19.70 -2.45 15.19
CA GLN A 81 19.79 -3.89 14.97
C GLN A 81 20.14 -4.23 13.52
N LEU A 82 19.52 -3.57 12.53
CA LEU A 82 19.88 -3.77 11.11
C LEU A 82 21.34 -3.42 10.83
N ALA A 83 21.84 -2.34 11.42
CA ALA A 83 23.24 -1.93 11.30
C ALA A 83 24.18 -2.96 11.95
N LEU A 84 23.85 -3.46 13.14
CA LEU A 84 24.62 -4.50 13.85
C LEU A 84 24.65 -5.83 13.10
N LEU A 85 23.58 -6.16 12.38
CA LEU A 85 23.51 -7.35 11.53
C LEU A 85 24.31 -7.22 10.23
N GLY A 86 24.85 -6.04 9.91
CA GLY A 86 25.62 -5.81 8.68
C GLY A 86 24.78 -5.96 7.41
N VAL A 87 23.47 -5.78 7.50
CA VAL A 87 22.56 -5.97 6.36
C VAL A 87 22.74 -4.82 5.36
N THR A 88 23.06 -5.17 4.11
CA THR A 88 23.05 -4.21 3.00
C THR A 88 21.70 -4.28 2.29
N LEU A 89 20.99 -3.16 2.21
CA LEU A 89 19.68 -3.10 1.55
C LEU A 89 19.83 -2.79 0.04
N PRO A 90 19.01 -3.42 -0.81
CA PRO A 90 18.97 -3.07 -2.24
C PRO A 90 18.36 -1.68 -2.44
N PRO A 91 18.64 -0.99 -3.58
CA PRO A 91 18.10 0.34 -3.86
C PRO A 91 16.56 0.37 -3.99
N ARG A 92 15.97 -0.77 -4.35
CA ARG A 92 14.52 -0.98 -4.43
C ARG A 92 14.12 -2.13 -3.53
N LEU A 93 13.13 -1.91 -2.66
CA LEU A 93 12.65 -2.92 -1.72
C LEU A 93 11.13 -2.93 -1.68
N ASN A 94 10.54 -4.11 -1.46
CA ASN A 94 9.11 -4.20 -1.22
C ASN A 94 8.73 -3.42 0.05
N GLN A 95 7.64 -2.66 0.01
CA GLN A 95 7.17 -1.84 1.13
C GLN A 95 6.95 -2.66 2.40
N ALA A 96 6.32 -3.83 2.31
CA ALA A 96 6.05 -4.68 3.47
C ALA A 96 7.34 -5.23 4.07
N CYS A 97 8.32 -5.60 3.23
CA CYS A 97 9.65 -5.99 3.70
C CYS A 97 10.38 -4.81 4.36
N GLY A 98 10.32 -3.63 3.76
CA GLY A 98 10.88 -2.40 4.34
C GLY A 98 10.31 -2.13 5.72
N TYR A 99 8.99 -2.22 5.88
CA TYR A 99 8.34 -1.98 7.17
C TYR A 99 8.63 -3.07 8.20
N ALA A 100 8.68 -4.34 7.79
CA ALA A 100 9.08 -5.42 8.69
C ALA A 100 10.52 -5.24 9.20
N LEU A 101 11.45 -4.80 8.34
CA LEU A 101 12.83 -4.53 8.73
C LEU A 101 12.93 -3.29 9.63
N TRP A 102 12.18 -2.23 9.32
CA TRP A 102 12.31 -0.94 10.00
C TRP A 102 11.51 -0.82 11.30
N TYR A 103 10.35 -1.47 11.36
CA TYR A 103 9.39 -1.38 12.47
C TYR A 103 9.11 -2.73 13.13
N GLY A 104 9.63 -3.83 12.59
CA GLY A 104 9.29 -5.18 13.09
C GLY A 104 7.89 -5.65 12.67
N ASP A 105 7.12 -4.84 11.94
CA ASP A 105 5.77 -5.18 11.47
C ASP A 105 5.57 -4.74 10.02
N SER A 106 5.28 -5.72 9.15
CA SER A 106 4.94 -5.49 7.73
C SER A 106 3.65 -4.68 7.51
N LYS A 107 2.77 -4.61 8.53
CA LYS A 107 1.48 -3.91 8.50
C LYS A 107 1.51 -2.58 9.23
N HIS A 108 2.69 -2.09 9.59
CA HIS A 108 2.86 -0.82 10.30
C HIS A 108 2.03 0.31 9.66
N PRO A 109 1.30 1.13 10.45
CA PRO A 109 0.45 2.20 9.94
C PRO A 109 1.20 3.14 8.99
N ARG A 110 0.59 3.40 7.83
CA ARG A 110 1.17 4.16 6.71
C ARG A 110 1.11 5.68 6.88
N THR A 111 0.61 6.15 8.02
CA THR A 111 0.39 7.58 8.31
C THR A 111 1.63 8.30 8.83
N GLU A 112 2.68 7.57 9.18
CA GLU A 112 3.94 8.16 9.61
C GLU A 112 4.81 8.51 8.41
N CYS A 113 5.37 9.73 8.42
CA CYS A 113 6.32 10.16 7.40
C CYS A 113 7.53 9.20 7.44
N PRO A 114 7.93 8.58 6.31
CA PRO A 114 9.04 7.64 6.32
C PRO A 114 10.31 8.32 6.84
N ASP A 115 11.08 7.61 7.67
CA ASP A 115 12.37 8.07 8.19
C ASP A 115 13.25 8.56 7.02
N PRO A 116 13.97 9.70 7.15
CA PRO A 116 14.88 10.20 6.12
C PRO A 116 15.92 9.17 5.63
N GLN A 117 16.27 8.13 6.40
CA GLN A 117 17.10 7.03 5.89
C GLN A 117 16.36 6.05 4.96
N LEU A 118 15.06 5.90 5.14
CA LEU A 118 14.16 5.27 4.18
C LEU A 118 13.96 6.15 2.93
N ALA A 119 14.22 7.46 3.01
CA ALA A 119 14.09 8.36 1.86
C ALA A 119 15.09 8.05 0.74
N ASN A 120 16.23 7.42 1.04
CA ASN A 120 17.20 6.97 0.02
C ASN A 120 16.83 5.62 -0.61
N LEU A 121 15.80 4.95 -0.09
CA LEU A 121 15.35 3.63 -0.53
C LEU A 121 14.01 3.77 -1.26
N THR A 122 13.93 3.28 -2.49
CA THR A 122 12.65 3.29 -3.21
C THR A 122 11.81 2.10 -2.76
N LEU A 123 10.73 2.36 -2.01
CA LEU A 123 9.75 1.34 -1.66
C LEU A 123 8.77 1.09 -2.81
N THR A 124 8.65 -0.16 -3.22
CA THR A 124 7.70 -0.62 -4.24
C THR A 124 6.56 -1.41 -3.58
N GLN A 125 5.39 -1.36 -4.18
CA GLN A 125 4.27 -2.23 -3.78
C GLN A 125 4.38 -3.60 -4.46
N ASP A 126 5.20 -3.69 -5.52
CA ASP A 126 5.43 -4.89 -6.33
C ASP A 126 4.14 -5.45 -6.94
N GLU A 127 3.25 -4.53 -7.30
CA GLU A 127 2.05 -4.83 -8.05
C GLU A 127 2.38 -5.15 -9.52
N VAL A 128 1.40 -5.73 -10.21
CA VAL A 128 1.54 -6.18 -11.58
C VAL A 128 0.43 -5.55 -12.41
N ILE A 129 0.80 -4.87 -13.50
CA ILE A 129 -0.17 -4.40 -14.49
C ILE A 129 -0.33 -5.46 -15.58
N ARG A 130 -1.58 -5.76 -15.94
CA ARG A 130 -1.90 -6.75 -16.97
C ARG A 130 -2.34 -6.02 -18.23
N ILE A 131 -1.81 -6.47 -19.35
CA ILE A 131 -1.95 -5.84 -20.66
C ILE A 131 -2.50 -6.87 -21.64
N ARG A 132 -3.50 -6.50 -22.45
CA ARG A 132 -3.97 -7.33 -23.59
C ARG A 132 -4.03 -6.46 -24.84
N THR A 133 -3.55 -6.98 -25.96
CA THR A 133 -3.64 -6.33 -27.28
C THR A 133 -3.54 -7.42 -28.36
N LEU A 134 -4.12 -7.18 -29.54
CA LEU A 134 -3.96 -8.08 -30.70
C LEU A 134 -2.74 -7.69 -31.55
N GLU A 135 -2.26 -6.46 -31.40
CA GLU A 135 -1.16 -5.92 -32.16
C GLU A 135 0.19 -6.32 -31.55
N PRO A 136 1.26 -6.35 -32.36
CA PRO A 136 2.61 -6.47 -31.85
C PRO A 136 2.93 -5.40 -30.81
N LEU A 137 3.53 -5.83 -29.70
CA LEU A 137 3.91 -4.97 -28.59
C LEU A 137 5.37 -5.25 -28.22
N SER A 138 6.12 -4.18 -28.00
CA SER A 138 7.50 -4.25 -27.55
C SER A 138 7.77 -3.33 -26.37
N LEU A 139 8.67 -3.76 -25.50
CA LEU A 139 9.15 -2.97 -24.37
C LEU A 139 10.50 -2.37 -24.73
N VAL A 140 10.68 -1.08 -24.53
CA VAL A 140 11.95 -0.38 -24.79
C VAL A 140 12.55 0.02 -23.45
N ASP A 141 13.75 -0.47 -23.14
CA ASP A 141 14.44 -0.14 -21.90
C ASP A 141 15.07 1.27 -21.92
N MET A 142 15.63 1.70 -20.79
CA MET A 142 16.32 3.00 -20.68
C MET A 142 17.58 3.14 -21.55
N HIS A 143 18.07 2.05 -22.15
CA HIS A 143 19.20 2.03 -23.08
C HIS A 143 18.75 1.96 -24.54
N GLY A 144 17.44 1.99 -24.80
CA GLY A 144 16.86 1.91 -26.14
C GLY A 144 16.81 0.49 -26.71
N GLN A 145 17.12 -0.55 -25.93
CA GLN A 145 16.97 -1.93 -26.38
C GLN A 145 15.49 -2.29 -26.42
N GLN A 146 15.06 -2.81 -27.56
CA GLN A 146 13.68 -3.20 -27.80
C GLN A 146 13.54 -4.72 -27.62
N GLN A 147 12.61 -5.12 -26.76
CA GLN A 147 12.25 -6.52 -26.57
C GLN A 147 10.83 -6.76 -27.10
N ASP A 148 10.71 -7.66 -28.08
CA ASP A 148 9.41 -8.07 -28.63
C ASP A 148 8.66 -8.99 -27.66
N MET A 149 7.42 -8.60 -27.31
CA MET A 149 6.51 -9.34 -26.44
C MET A 149 5.42 -10.08 -27.20
N THR A 150 5.38 -9.99 -28.53
CA THR A 150 4.30 -10.56 -29.36
C THR A 150 4.12 -12.06 -29.13
N ALA A 151 5.22 -12.82 -29.08
CA ALA A 151 5.15 -14.26 -28.81
C ALA A 151 4.64 -14.59 -27.40
N VAL A 152 5.02 -13.78 -26.40
CA VAL A 152 4.56 -13.93 -25.01
C VAL A 152 3.06 -13.63 -24.91
N MET A 153 2.63 -12.52 -25.52
CA MET A 153 1.22 -12.13 -25.60
C MET A 153 0.38 -13.20 -26.30
N ALA A 154 0.87 -13.76 -27.41
CA ALA A 154 0.17 -14.81 -28.15
C ALA A 154 0.06 -16.12 -27.36
N LEU A 155 1.08 -16.48 -26.58
CA LEU A 155 1.08 -17.70 -25.77
C LEU A 155 0.20 -17.58 -24.53
N LEU A 156 0.29 -16.46 -23.82
CA LEU A 156 -0.36 -16.27 -22.51
C LEU A 156 -1.73 -15.59 -22.61
N GLY A 157 -2.04 -14.97 -23.74
CA GLY A 157 -3.23 -14.14 -23.95
C GLY A 157 -3.16 -12.76 -23.29
N GLU A 158 -2.12 -12.50 -22.49
CA GLU A 158 -1.85 -11.24 -21.81
C GLU A 158 -0.37 -11.11 -21.45
N LEU A 159 0.07 -9.88 -21.20
CA LEU A 159 1.38 -9.58 -20.60
C LEU A 159 1.18 -9.07 -19.18
N ALA A 160 1.79 -9.77 -18.21
CA ALA A 160 1.87 -9.36 -16.82
C ALA A 160 3.20 -8.64 -16.57
N LEU A 161 3.14 -7.32 -16.36
CA LEU A 161 4.32 -6.46 -16.20
C LEU A 161 4.48 -6.02 -14.73
N PRO A 162 5.53 -6.47 -14.01
CA PRO A 162 5.78 -6.06 -12.63
C PRO A 162 6.15 -4.57 -12.50
N GLU A 163 5.79 -3.93 -11.39
CA GLU A 163 6.10 -2.53 -11.07
C GLU A 163 7.58 -2.17 -11.26
N ARG A 164 8.47 -3.09 -10.87
CA ARG A 164 9.93 -2.90 -10.97
C ARG A 164 10.41 -2.91 -12.42
N ALA A 165 9.85 -3.76 -13.26
CA ALA A 165 10.16 -3.83 -14.69
C ALA A 165 9.60 -2.60 -15.42
N LEU A 166 8.37 -2.17 -15.08
CA LEU A 166 7.81 -0.92 -15.59
C LEU A 166 8.70 0.30 -15.27
N GLY A 167 9.36 0.29 -14.10
CA GLY A 167 10.31 1.35 -13.72
C GLY A 167 11.64 1.36 -14.48
N THR A 168 11.90 0.40 -15.35
CA THR A 168 13.11 0.35 -16.19
C THR A 168 12.82 0.57 -17.67
N LEU A 169 11.59 0.92 -18.04
CA LEU A 169 11.20 1.18 -19.42
C LEU A 169 11.31 2.66 -19.76
N ALA A 170 11.82 2.95 -20.96
CA ALA A 170 11.78 4.27 -21.56
C ALA A 170 10.50 4.47 -22.40
N ALA A 171 10.01 3.40 -23.05
CA ALA A 171 8.83 3.46 -23.90
C ALA A 171 8.19 2.08 -24.09
N ILE A 172 6.98 2.08 -24.62
CA ILE A 172 6.30 0.88 -25.14
C ILE A 172 6.07 1.10 -26.64
N GLY A 173 6.71 0.27 -27.46
CA GLY A 173 6.50 0.25 -28.90
C GLY A 173 5.21 -0.48 -29.24
N TRP A 174 4.19 0.26 -29.64
CA TRP A 174 2.87 -0.24 -30.01
C TRP A 174 2.22 0.70 -31.04
N GLN A 175 1.49 0.14 -32.01
CA GLN A 175 0.96 0.88 -33.18
C GLN A 175 -0.58 0.83 -33.30
N GLY A 176 -1.29 0.62 -32.18
CA GLY A 176 -2.75 0.68 -32.20
C GLY A 176 -3.28 2.11 -32.12
N GLU A 177 -4.55 2.22 -31.76
CA GLU A 177 -5.31 3.48 -31.79
C GLU A 177 -5.67 3.94 -30.38
N ARG A 178 -6.03 3.00 -29.49
CA ARG A 178 -6.61 3.33 -28.19
C ARG A 178 -6.17 2.42 -27.05
N VAL A 179 -5.86 3.04 -25.92
CA VAL A 179 -5.68 2.35 -24.64
C VAL A 179 -6.93 2.48 -23.77
N ILE A 180 -7.40 1.35 -23.22
CA ILE A 180 -8.61 1.27 -22.41
C ILE A 180 -8.23 0.76 -21.02
N THR A 181 -8.47 1.55 -19.98
CA THR A 181 -8.34 1.06 -18.60
C THR A 181 -9.62 0.36 -18.18
N VAL A 182 -9.49 -0.88 -17.69
CA VAL A 182 -10.60 -1.76 -17.32
C VAL A 182 -10.58 -2.00 -15.83
N GLU A 183 -11.67 -1.66 -15.14
CA GLU A 183 -11.76 -1.76 -13.67
C GLU A 183 -11.87 -3.21 -13.18
N ASN A 184 -12.85 -3.95 -13.70
CA ASN A 184 -13.18 -5.27 -13.17
C ASN A 184 -12.42 -6.39 -13.88
N LYS A 185 -12.01 -7.41 -13.12
CA LYS A 185 -11.20 -8.52 -13.64
C LYS A 185 -11.98 -9.38 -14.64
N GLY A 186 -13.26 -9.65 -14.38
CA GLY A 186 -14.11 -10.41 -15.29
C GLY A 186 -14.24 -9.69 -16.62
N ALA A 187 -14.61 -8.41 -16.57
CA ALA A 187 -14.66 -7.53 -17.73
C ALA A 187 -13.32 -7.51 -18.51
N PHE A 188 -12.19 -7.38 -17.83
CA PHE A 188 -10.88 -7.37 -18.48
C PHE A 188 -10.56 -8.68 -19.23
N ILE A 189 -11.00 -9.83 -18.74
CA ILE A 189 -10.75 -11.13 -19.36
C ILE A 189 -11.72 -11.38 -20.52
N ASP A 190 -13.01 -11.14 -20.30
CA ASP A 190 -14.04 -11.52 -21.26
C ASP A 190 -14.29 -10.46 -22.33
N TYR A 191 -13.74 -9.25 -22.17
CA TYR A 191 -13.89 -8.19 -23.16
C TYR A 191 -13.44 -8.66 -24.56
N PRO A 192 -14.29 -8.48 -25.59
CA PRO A 192 -14.00 -8.91 -26.95
C PRO A 192 -13.01 -7.92 -27.58
N LEU A 193 -11.72 -8.17 -27.35
CA LEU A 193 -10.62 -7.34 -27.83
C LEU A 193 -10.70 -7.12 -29.34
N GLN A 194 -10.71 -5.85 -29.77
CA GLN A 194 -10.73 -5.48 -31.19
C GLN A 194 -9.34 -5.04 -31.65
N PRO A 195 -9.07 -5.08 -32.98
CA PRO A 195 -7.87 -4.47 -33.53
C PRO A 195 -7.76 -2.99 -33.15
N GLY A 196 -6.52 -2.52 -32.97
CA GLY A 196 -6.19 -1.17 -32.54
C GLY A 196 -6.36 -0.91 -31.04
N GLN A 197 -6.65 -1.93 -30.22
CA GLN A 197 -6.94 -1.77 -28.80
C GLN A 197 -5.87 -2.39 -27.90
N LEU A 198 -5.57 -1.67 -26.81
CA LEU A 198 -4.76 -2.15 -25.71
C LEU A 198 -5.54 -1.99 -24.40
N LEU A 199 -5.85 -3.10 -23.75
CA LEU A 199 -6.49 -3.09 -22.43
C LEU A 199 -5.46 -3.08 -21.32
N LEU A 200 -5.74 -2.29 -20.29
CA LEU A 200 -5.00 -2.26 -19.04
C LEU A 200 -5.93 -2.61 -17.89
N PHE A 201 -5.61 -3.67 -17.15
CA PHE A 201 -6.33 -3.96 -15.92
C PHE A 201 -5.92 -2.96 -14.82
N ALA A 202 -6.87 -2.17 -14.33
CA ALA A 202 -6.67 -1.13 -13.32
C ALA A 202 -7.76 -1.22 -12.24
N PRO A 203 -7.59 -2.08 -11.21
CA PRO A 203 -8.65 -2.43 -10.27
C PRO A 203 -9.02 -1.29 -9.33
N GLY A 204 -10.28 -0.84 -9.43
CA GLY A 204 -10.84 0.23 -8.60
C GLY A 204 -9.95 1.47 -8.57
N ARG A 205 -9.63 1.96 -7.37
CA ARG A 205 -8.73 3.11 -7.18
C ARG A 205 -7.25 2.79 -7.33
N ASN A 206 -6.87 1.53 -7.54
CA ASN A 206 -5.49 1.18 -7.77
C ASN A 206 -5.10 1.40 -9.24
N THR A 207 -4.94 2.67 -9.58
CA THR A 207 -4.64 3.13 -10.93
C THR A 207 -3.18 3.56 -11.11
N ARG A 208 -2.33 3.34 -10.09
CA ARG A 208 -0.95 3.85 -10.04
C ARG A 208 -0.09 3.33 -11.19
N LEU A 209 -0.16 2.04 -11.50
CA LEU A 209 0.62 1.46 -12.60
C LEU A 209 0.10 1.90 -13.97
N ALA A 210 -1.22 2.06 -14.13
CA ALA A 210 -1.79 2.58 -15.37
C ALA A 210 -1.33 4.01 -15.65
N LYS A 211 -1.31 4.87 -14.61
CA LYS A 211 -0.77 6.23 -14.65
C LYS A 211 0.71 6.29 -15.05
N ARG A 212 1.49 5.25 -14.73
CA ARG A 212 2.90 5.14 -15.13
C ARG A 212 3.09 4.55 -16.52
N LEU A 213 2.22 3.63 -16.94
CA LEU A 213 2.34 2.92 -18.21
C LEU A 213 1.85 3.76 -19.39
N ILE A 214 0.67 4.39 -19.27
CA ILE A 214 0.05 5.14 -20.38
C ILE A 214 0.98 6.22 -20.96
N PRO A 215 1.75 6.98 -20.16
CA PRO A 215 2.72 7.94 -20.70
C PRO A 215 3.89 7.34 -21.50
N LEU A 216 4.14 6.03 -21.39
CA LEU A 216 5.17 5.33 -22.17
C LEU A 216 4.69 4.95 -23.57
N LEU A 217 3.38 5.03 -23.83
CA LEU A 217 2.80 4.81 -25.16
C LEU A 217 2.96 6.06 -26.03
N PRO A 218 2.86 5.93 -27.37
CA PRO A 218 2.86 7.09 -28.25
C PRO A 218 1.76 8.10 -27.87
N GLN A 219 2.07 9.41 -27.95
CA GLN A 219 1.14 10.46 -27.53
C GLN A 219 -0.14 10.52 -28.37
N SER A 220 -0.11 10.01 -29.61
CA SER A 220 -1.26 9.96 -30.50
C SER A 220 -2.34 8.96 -30.08
N ILE A 221 -2.02 8.04 -29.17
CA ILE A 221 -2.95 7.00 -28.73
C ILE A 221 -4.06 7.64 -27.88
N GLU A 222 -5.33 7.39 -28.22
CA GLU A 222 -6.47 7.82 -27.41
C GLU A 222 -6.55 7.01 -26.11
N TRP A 223 -7.07 7.61 -25.05
CA TRP A 223 -7.35 6.90 -23.80
C TRP A 223 -8.83 6.98 -23.45
N ALA A 224 -9.36 5.89 -22.90
CA ALA A 224 -10.68 5.88 -22.28
C ALA A 224 -10.74 4.90 -21.10
N HIS A 225 -11.73 5.10 -20.23
CA HIS A 225 -12.01 4.23 -19.10
C HIS A 225 -13.25 3.37 -19.35
N PHE A 226 -13.15 2.08 -19.03
CA PHE A 226 -14.25 1.16 -18.96
C PHE A 226 -14.33 0.64 -17.51
N GLY A 227 -15.35 1.07 -16.78
CA GLY A 227 -15.58 0.72 -15.37
C GLY A 227 -17.07 0.60 -15.08
N ASP A 228 -17.42 0.39 -13.81
CA ASP A 228 -18.82 0.38 -13.39
C ASP A 228 -19.46 1.75 -13.64
N LEU A 229 -20.73 1.76 -14.06
CA LEU A 229 -21.50 3.00 -14.21
C LEU A 229 -22.14 3.35 -12.88
N ASP A 230 -21.29 3.81 -11.95
CA ASP A 230 -21.65 4.34 -10.65
C ASP A 230 -20.81 5.60 -10.34
N GLN A 231 -21.06 6.24 -9.18
CA GLN A 231 -20.31 7.43 -8.78
C GLN A 231 -18.79 7.19 -8.68
N ARG A 232 -18.35 6.00 -8.24
CA ARG A 232 -16.92 5.71 -8.05
C ARG A 232 -16.22 5.45 -9.37
N GLY A 233 -16.84 4.74 -10.31
CA GLY A 233 -16.32 4.52 -11.65
C GLY A 233 -16.16 5.84 -12.41
N ILE A 234 -17.15 6.75 -12.30
CA ILE A 234 -17.03 8.11 -12.84
C ILE A 234 -15.92 8.91 -12.14
N ASP A 235 -15.82 8.85 -10.80
CA ASP A 235 -14.73 9.50 -10.05
C ASP A 235 -13.35 9.00 -10.54
N ILE A 236 -13.20 7.69 -10.78
CA ILE A 236 -11.97 7.07 -11.27
C ILE A 236 -11.62 7.56 -12.68
N ALA A 237 -12.61 7.60 -13.60
CA ALA A 237 -12.41 8.12 -14.95
C ALA A 237 -11.90 9.57 -14.92
N VAL A 238 -12.57 10.44 -14.15
CA VAL A 238 -12.21 11.86 -14.05
C VAL A 238 -10.85 12.05 -13.38
N GLU A 239 -10.52 11.27 -12.34
CA GLU A 239 -9.20 11.31 -11.71
C GLU A 239 -8.10 10.90 -12.70
N LEU A 240 -8.31 9.79 -13.41
CA LEU A 240 -7.34 9.30 -14.41
C LEU A 240 -7.15 10.31 -15.54
N ALA A 241 -8.22 10.87 -16.08
CA ALA A 241 -8.18 11.89 -17.12
C ALA A 241 -7.28 13.07 -16.71
N ARG A 242 -7.51 13.59 -15.49
CA ARG A 242 -6.74 14.70 -14.91
C ARG A 242 -5.26 14.36 -14.76
N GLU A 243 -4.95 13.21 -14.16
CA GLU A 243 -3.57 12.78 -13.89
C GLU A 243 -2.81 12.48 -15.19
N LEU A 244 -3.49 11.93 -16.20
CA LEU A 244 -2.93 11.65 -17.52
C LEU A 244 -2.86 12.88 -18.43
N HIS A 245 -3.48 14.00 -18.04
CA HIS A 245 -3.66 15.19 -18.86
C HIS A 245 -4.35 14.87 -20.20
N ARG A 246 -5.42 14.08 -20.13
CA ARG A 246 -6.22 13.62 -21.29
C ARG A 246 -7.71 13.94 -21.07
N PRO A 247 -8.52 14.03 -22.14
CA PRO A 247 -9.97 14.19 -22.00
C PRO A 247 -10.59 13.05 -21.20
N ALA A 248 -11.62 13.35 -20.41
CA ALA A 248 -12.37 12.34 -19.66
C ALA A 248 -13.30 11.57 -20.59
N MET A 249 -12.83 10.40 -21.05
CA MET A 249 -13.57 9.55 -21.99
C MET A 249 -13.96 8.22 -21.35
N LEU A 250 -15.20 7.80 -21.58
CA LEU A 250 -15.68 6.45 -21.30
C LEU A 250 -15.67 5.59 -22.56
N TRP A 251 -15.36 4.31 -22.39
CA TRP A 251 -15.44 3.31 -23.44
C TRP A 251 -16.65 2.40 -23.18
N LEU A 252 -17.72 2.62 -23.94
CA LEU A 252 -19.03 1.99 -23.71
C LEU A 252 -19.71 1.62 -25.03
N PRO A 253 -20.61 0.61 -25.03
CA PRO A 253 -21.39 0.27 -26.20
C PRO A 253 -22.39 1.37 -26.60
N ASP A 254 -22.71 1.44 -27.88
CA ASP A 254 -23.71 2.36 -28.44
C ASP A 254 -25.10 2.11 -27.87
N ALA A 255 -25.43 0.83 -27.65
CA ALA A 255 -26.73 0.37 -27.17
C ALA A 255 -26.88 0.48 -25.64
N ILE A 256 -26.16 1.38 -24.97
CA ILE A 256 -26.10 1.45 -23.50
C ILE A 256 -27.47 1.53 -22.83
N HIS A 257 -28.43 2.25 -23.42
CA HIS A 257 -29.80 2.38 -22.89
C HIS A 257 -30.51 1.03 -22.73
N THR A 258 -30.37 0.11 -23.69
CA THR A 258 -30.99 -1.23 -23.59
C THR A 258 -30.43 -2.03 -22.41
N TYR A 259 -29.15 -1.85 -22.08
CA TYR A 259 -28.55 -2.48 -20.92
C TYR A 259 -28.99 -1.83 -19.61
N LEU A 260 -29.17 -0.51 -19.59
CA LEU A 260 -29.67 0.20 -18.42
C LEU A 260 -31.10 -0.25 -18.06
N GLU A 261 -31.99 -0.37 -19.04
CA GLU A 261 -33.37 -0.82 -18.83
C GLU A 261 -33.45 -2.23 -18.20
N HIS A 262 -32.55 -3.13 -18.58
CA HIS A 262 -32.59 -4.52 -18.15
C HIS A 262 -31.76 -4.83 -16.90
N TYR A 263 -30.64 -4.14 -16.71
CA TYR A 263 -29.63 -4.53 -15.72
C TYR A 263 -29.32 -3.44 -14.70
N ALA A 264 -29.76 -2.18 -14.89
CA ALA A 264 -29.48 -1.14 -13.89
C ALA A 264 -30.23 -1.43 -12.58
N ARG A 265 -29.53 -1.23 -11.46
CA ARG A 265 -30.04 -1.51 -10.11
C ARG A 265 -30.08 -0.23 -9.28
N PRO A 266 -31.04 -0.08 -8.36
CA PRO A 266 -31.07 1.06 -7.45
C PRO A 266 -29.83 1.09 -6.53
N VAL A 267 -29.33 2.29 -6.28
CA VAL A 267 -28.28 2.57 -5.28
C VAL A 267 -28.92 2.53 -3.90
N GLY A 268 -28.68 1.46 -3.15
CA GLY A 268 -29.10 1.33 -1.75
C GLY A 268 -30.42 0.58 -1.49
N ALA A 269 -30.99 -0.15 -2.45
CA ALA A 269 -32.16 -0.99 -2.16
C ALA A 269 -31.75 -2.34 -1.55
N PHE A 270 -32.09 -2.54 -0.28
CA PHE A 270 -32.35 -3.82 0.39
C PHE A 270 -31.31 -4.96 0.31
N THR A 271 -30.06 -4.66 -0.01
CA THR A 271 -28.92 -5.50 0.36
C THR A 271 -27.77 -4.58 0.74
N GLU A 272 -27.07 -4.91 1.80
CA GLU A 272 -25.81 -4.30 2.20
C GLU A 272 -24.74 -4.57 1.12
N VAL A 273 -24.89 -4.03 -0.09
CA VAL A 273 -23.80 -3.99 -1.06
C VAL A 273 -22.81 -2.94 -0.57
N VAL A 274 -21.97 -3.37 0.37
CA VAL A 274 -20.83 -2.64 0.89
C VAL A 274 -20.01 -2.12 -0.29
N GLY A 275 -20.13 -0.82 -0.59
CA GLY A 275 -19.25 -0.17 -1.57
C GLY A 275 -19.91 0.79 -2.56
N LYS A 276 -21.22 0.71 -2.82
CA LYS A 276 -21.88 1.62 -3.78
C LYS A 276 -22.39 2.87 -3.06
N VAL A 277 -21.90 4.03 -3.47
CA VAL A 277 -22.23 5.33 -2.85
C VAL A 277 -23.28 6.04 -3.68
N HIS A 278 -24.10 6.87 -3.03
CA HIS A 278 -25.05 7.72 -3.73
C HIS A 278 -24.33 8.67 -4.70
N TRP A 279 -24.97 8.92 -5.84
CA TRP A 279 -24.55 9.93 -6.80
C TRP A 279 -24.45 11.30 -6.12
N ARG A 280 -23.31 11.95 -6.26
CA ARG A 280 -23.13 13.34 -5.85
C ARG A 280 -23.84 14.20 -6.88
N LYS A 281 -24.65 15.16 -6.44
CA LYS A 281 -25.38 16.08 -7.32
C LYS A 281 -24.46 17.18 -7.87
N GLU A 282 -23.24 16.84 -8.27
CA GLU A 282 -22.31 17.79 -8.86
C GLU A 282 -22.74 18.10 -10.30
N GLU A 283 -22.74 19.38 -10.67
CA GLU A 283 -23.18 19.86 -11.99
C GLU A 283 -22.24 19.42 -13.12
N ARG A 284 -20.98 19.11 -12.83
CA ARG A 284 -19.92 18.91 -13.82
C ARG A 284 -20.16 17.79 -14.84
N VAL A 285 -20.98 16.80 -14.52
CA VAL A 285 -21.25 15.65 -15.40
C VAL A 285 -22.72 15.58 -15.85
N ARG A 286 -23.59 16.44 -15.28
CA ARG A 286 -25.00 16.50 -15.69
C ARG A 286 -25.14 17.15 -17.05
N GLY A 287 -25.97 16.58 -17.91
CA GLY A 287 -26.22 17.07 -19.26
C GLY A 287 -25.16 16.70 -20.30
N ALA A 288 -24.03 16.09 -19.89
CA ALA A 288 -23.03 15.59 -20.83
C ALA A 288 -23.56 14.37 -21.60
N LEU A 289 -24.25 13.45 -20.90
CA LEU A 289 -24.70 12.18 -21.45
C LEU A 289 -26.14 11.85 -20.97
N PRO A 290 -27.13 11.73 -21.86
CA PRO A 290 -28.53 11.49 -21.47
C PRO A 290 -28.74 10.23 -20.60
N TRP A 291 -28.02 9.15 -20.89
CA TRP A 291 -28.10 7.90 -20.13
C TRP A 291 -27.52 8.03 -18.71
N LEU A 292 -26.56 8.93 -18.51
CA LEU A 292 -25.94 9.14 -17.20
C LEU A 292 -26.86 9.99 -16.32
N ASP A 293 -27.52 10.99 -16.91
CA ASP A 293 -28.55 11.78 -16.23
C ASP A 293 -29.71 10.89 -15.75
N GLU A 294 -30.09 9.87 -16.52
CA GLU A 294 -31.07 8.86 -16.13
C GLU A 294 -30.60 8.09 -14.88
N LEU A 295 -29.39 7.54 -14.90
CA LEU A 295 -28.81 6.82 -13.74
C LEU A 295 -28.75 7.70 -12.48
N ILE A 296 -28.34 8.96 -12.62
CA ILE A 296 -28.25 9.91 -11.50
C ILE A 296 -29.63 10.26 -10.96
N THR A 297 -30.60 10.52 -11.84
CA THR A 297 -31.95 10.95 -11.47
C THR A 297 -32.74 9.82 -10.82
N ASP A 298 -32.64 8.61 -11.38
CA ASP A 298 -33.31 7.42 -10.87
C ASP A 298 -32.57 6.79 -9.68
N GLY A 299 -31.37 7.28 -9.36
CA GLY A 299 -30.53 6.71 -8.32
C GLY A 299 -30.17 5.27 -8.62
N LYS A 300 -29.82 4.95 -9.86
CA LYS A 300 -29.44 3.60 -10.33
C LYS A 300 -27.96 3.51 -10.64
N TRP A 301 -27.44 2.30 -10.78
CA TRP A 301 -26.08 2.01 -11.23
C TRP A 301 -26.05 0.76 -12.11
N LEU A 302 -24.98 0.58 -12.89
CA LEU A 302 -24.79 -0.57 -13.77
C LEU A 302 -23.42 -1.22 -13.53
N GLU A 303 -23.39 -2.55 -13.36
CA GLU A 303 -22.16 -3.33 -13.34
C GLU A 303 -21.48 -3.31 -14.72
N GLN A 304 -20.16 -3.23 -14.75
CA GLN A 304 -19.38 -3.25 -15.98
C GLN A 304 -19.57 -4.54 -16.79
N GLU A 305 -19.67 -5.68 -16.10
CA GLU A 305 -19.69 -7.02 -16.68
C GLU A 305 -20.85 -7.27 -17.65
N VAL A 306 -22.03 -6.67 -17.39
CA VAL A 306 -23.20 -6.90 -18.25
C VAL A 306 -23.01 -6.33 -19.65
N LEU A 307 -22.05 -5.42 -19.84
CA LEU A 307 -21.78 -4.76 -21.12
C LEU A 307 -20.86 -5.58 -22.03
N ILE A 308 -20.20 -6.63 -21.55
CA ILE A 308 -19.16 -7.37 -22.29
C ILE A 308 -19.67 -7.98 -23.60
N ALA A 309 -20.92 -8.44 -23.61
CA ALA A 309 -21.55 -9.02 -24.79
C ALA A 309 -22.16 -7.97 -25.75
N ALA A 310 -22.04 -6.68 -25.44
CA ALA A 310 -22.65 -5.63 -26.23
C ALA A 310 -21.91 -5.42 -27.57
N PRO A 311 -22.66 -5.22 -28.67
CA PRO A 311 -22.06 -4.85 -29.94
C PRO A 311 -21.71 -3.36 -29.97
N HIS A 312 -20.83 -2.99 -30.90
CA HIS A 312 -20.52 -1.60 -31.29
C HIS A 312 -20.12 -0.68 -30.12
N TRP A 313 -18.81 -0.59 -29.88
CA TRP A 313 -18.24 0.22 -28.80
C TRP A 313 -17.70 1.55 -29.33
N ARG A 314 -17.89 2.61 -28.55
CA ARG A 314 -17.34 3.92 -28.89
C ARG A 314 -16.87 4.70 -27.67
N LEU A 315 -16.23 5.82 -27.98
CA LEU A 315 -15.86 6.85 -27.03
C LEU A 315 -17.07 7.72 -26.67
N TRP A 316 -17.24 7.97 -25.38
CA TRP A 316 -18.22 8.88 -24.82
C TRP A 316 -17.50 9.92 -23.97
N ALA A 317 -17.58 11.19 -24.36
CA ALA A 317 -17.00 12.27 -23.58
C ALA A 317 -17.86 12.58 -22.35
N LEU A 318 -17.21 12.84 -21.21
CA LEU A 318 -17.87 13.31 -19.99
C LEU A 318 -17.91 14.85 -19.88
N GLU A 319 -17.40 15.55 -20.88
CA GLU A 319 -17.33 17.01 -21.01
C GLU A 319 -17.94 17.48 -22.34
#